data_AF-A0A1Q3QXI0-F1
#
_entry.id   AF-A0A1Q3QXI0-F1
#
_cell.length_a   1.000
_cell.length_b   1.000
_cell.length_c   1.000
_cell.angle_alpha   90.00
_cell.angle_beta   90.00
_cell.angle_gamma   90.00
#
_symmetry.space_group_name_H-M   'P 1'
#
loop_
_entity.id
_entity.type
_entity.pdbx_description
1 polymer ?
#
loop_
_entity_poly.entity_id
_entity_poly.type
_entity_poly.pdbx_seq_one_letter_code
_entity_poly.pdbx_strand_id
1 'polypeptide(L)'
;MISEYQTSSGARFSFSGWAAGESPLECFDRRDWLNCLHGCMFCAGFHPDPRTLLEDDGILHELVHLAGGIDICTHSNLVALRDSVLTLQLLVKRSPTYAN
;
A
#
# COMPACT_ATOMS: atom_id res chain seq x y z
N MET A 1 -15.20 9.59 6.18
CA MET A 1 -15.96 8.45 5.64
C MET A 1 -15.16 7.20 5.96
N ILE A 2 -15.73 6.24 6.69
CA ILE A 2 -15.06 4.98 7.03
C ILE A 2 -15.42 4.00 5.93
N SER A 3 -14.44 3.58 5.13
CA SER A 3 -14.62 2.46 4.20
C SER A 3 -14.18 1.20 4.93
N GLU A 4 -15.00 0.16 5.02
CA GLU A 4 -14.58 -1.14 5.56
C GLU A 4 -14.50 -2.17 4.44
N TYR A 5 -13.51 -3.07 4.48
CA TYR A 5 -13.46 -4.25 3.61
C TYR A 5 -13.20 -5.52 4.40
N GLN A 6 -13.77 -6.64 3.94
CA GLN A 6 -13.62 -7.95 4.54
C GLN A 6 -13.04 -8.92 3.49
N THR A 7 -11.95 -9.58 3.86
CA THR A 7 -11.34 -10.63 3.04
C THR A 7 -12.22 -11.89 3.02
N SER A 8 -12.00 -12.77 2.04
CA SER A 8 -12.71 -14.05 1.93
C SER A 8 -12.45 -15.00 3.12
N SER A 9 -11.32 -14.84 3.82
CA SER A 9 -11.01 -15.54 5.07
C SER A 9 -11.67 -14.91 6.31
N GLY A 10 -12.36 -13.78 6.14
CA GLY A 10 -13.13 -13.13 7.19
C GLY A 10 -12.39 -12.01 7.95
N ALA A 11 -11.13 -11.73 7.63
CA ALA A 11 -10.42 -10.58 8.21
C ALA A 11 -11.05 -9.26 7.73
N ARG A 12 -11.44 -8.40 8.67
CA ARG A 12 -12.06 -7.10 8.44
C ARG A 12 -11.04 -5.98 8.66
N PHE A 13 -11.07 -5.00 7.77
CA PHE A 13 -10.19 -3.83 7.80
C PHE A 13 -11.04 -2.58 7.66
N SER A 14 -10.80 -1.57 8.47
CA SER A 14 -11.44 -0.26 8.35
C SER A 14 -10.41 0.78 7.90
N PHE A 15 -10.79 1.55 6.87
CA PHE A 15 -10.10 2.76 6.44
C PHE A 15 -10.52 3.95 7.33
N SER A 16 -10.54 3.75 8.65
CA SER A 16 -10.70 4.81 9.64
C SER A 16 -9.42 4.91 10.45
N GLY A 17 -8.58 5.90 10.14
CA GLY A 17 -7.47 6.27 11.02
C GLY A 17 -6.08 5.90 10.53
N TRP A 18 -5.74 6.20 9.28
CA TRP A 18 -4.33 6.41 8.97
C TRP A 18 -3.85 7.61 9.79
N ALA A 19 -3.03 7.38 10.82
CA ALA A 19 -2.58 8.43 11.71
C ALA A 19 -1.84 9.51 10.90
N ALA A 20 -2.07 10.78 11.23
CA ALA A 20 -1.31 11.86 10.63
C ALA A 20 0.18 11.65 10.91
N GLY A 21 0.99 11.56 9.86
CA GLY A 21 2.44 11.35 9.97
C GLY A 21 2.91 9.90 9.90
N GLU A 22 2.02 8.94 9.66
CA GLU A 22 2.44 7.68 9.08
C GLU A 22 2.29 7.80 7.56
N SER A 23 3.16 7.18 6.78
CA SER A 23 3.03 7.12 5.32
C SER A 23 3.47 5.74 4.85
N PRO A 24 2.95 5.24 3.71
CA PRO A 24 3.35 3.92 3.20
C PRO A 24 4.88 3.77 3.16
N LEU A 25 5.60 4.81 2.77
CA LEU A 25 7.06 4.81 2.73
C LEU A 25 7.71 4.72 4.12
N GLU A 26 7.20 5.43 5.12
CA GLU A 26 7.71 5.33 6.50
C GLU A 26 7.43 3.96 7.11
N CYS A 27 6.31 3.32 6.76
CA CYS A 27 6.03 1.93 7.14
C CYS A 27 7.01 0.98 6.44
N PHE A 28 7.29 1.19 5.15
CA PHE A 28 8.28 0.42 4.41
C PHE A 28 9.68 0.53 5.03
N ASP A 29 10.13 1.74 5.34
CA ASP A 29 11.47 2.00 5.92
C ASP A 29 11.64 1.36 7.31
N ARG A 30 10.54 1.26 8.08
CA ARG A 30 10.50 0.55 9.38
C ARG A 30 10.33 -0.96 9.25
N ARG A 31 10.19 -1.50 8.03
CA ARG A 31 9.86 -2.90 7.74
C ARG A 31 8.52 -3.35 8.32
N ASP A 32 7.60 -2.41 8.50
CA ASP A 32 6.22 -2.68 8.87
C ASP A 32 5.41 -2.98 7.61
N TRP A 33 5.57 -4.19 7.09
CA TRP A 33 5.03 -4.61 5.80
C TRP A 33 3.51 -4.61 5.76
N LEU A 34 2.86 -4.96 6.87
CA LEU A 34 1.40 -5.02 6.95
C LEU A 34 0.80 -3.60 6.87
N ASN A 35 1.35 -2.64 7.63
CA ASN A 35 0.88 -1.27 7.52
C ASN A 35 1.30 -0.63 6.19
N CYS A 36 2.48 -0.96 5.64
CA CYS A 36 2.87 -0.53 4.30
C CYS A 36 1.88 -1.01 3.23
N LEU A 37 1.52 -2.29 3.23
CA LEU A 37 0.52 -2.88 2.34
C LEU A 37 -0.81 -2.14 2.45
N HIS A 38 -1.28 -1.92 3.68
CA HIS A 38 -2.55 -1.22 3.92
C HIS A 38 -2.53 0.21 3.35
N GLY A 39 -1.44 0.94 3.56
CA GLY A 39 -1.28 2.30 3.03
C GLY A 39 -1.23 2.32 1.50
N CYS A 40 -0.52 1.37 0.89
CA CYS A 40 -0.47 1.22 -0.56
C CYS A 40 -1.83 0.84 -1.14
N MET A 41 -2.63 -0.01 -0.47
CA MET A 41 -4.00 -0.33 -0.91
C MET A 41 -4.91 0.91 -0.89
N PHE A 42 -4.75 1.80 0.09
CA PHE A 42 -5.46 3.08 0.10
C PHE A 42 -5.03 3.97 -1.07
N CYS A 43 -3.73 4.15 -1.29
CA CYS A 43 -3.20 4.93 -2.42
C CYS A 43 -3.60 4.35 -3.78
N ALA A 44 -3.67 3.02 -3.90
CA ALA A 44 -4.11 2.31 -5.10
C ALA A 44 -5.54 2.68 -5.54
N GLY A 45 -6.42 3.02 -4.59
CA GLY A 45 -7.77 3.50 -4.89
C GLY A 45 -7.81 4.80 -5.71
N PHE A 46 -6.69 5.53 -5.78
CA PHE A 46 -6.52 6.74 -6.58
C PHE A 46 -5.71 6.49 -7.87
N HIS A 47 -5.26 5.26 -8.12
CA HIS A 47 -4.51 4.91 -9.32
C HIS A 47 -5.46 4.79 -10.53
N PRO A 48 -5.10 5.34 -11.71
CA PRO A 48 -5.96 5.31 -12.90
C PRO A 48 -6.20 3.90 -13.44
N ASP A 49 -5.28 2.96 -13.19
CA ASP A 49 -5.46 1.54 -13.49
C ASP A 49 -4.98 0.67 -12.31
N PRO A 50 -5.83 0.32 -11.34
CA PRO A 50 -5.41 -0.42 -10.15
C PRO A 50 -5.01 -1.88 -10.46
N ARG A 51 -5.30 -2.41 -11.66
CA ARG A 51 -5.01 -3.80 -12.02
C ARG A 51 -3.50 -4.06 -12.13
N THR A 52 -2.73 -3.10 -12.61
CA THR A 52 -1.27 -3.20 -12.74
C THR A 52 -0.58 -3.33 -11.38
N LEU A 53 -1.26 -2.95 -10.29
CA LEU A 53 -0.74 -3.06 -8.92
C LEU A 53 -0.91 -4.48 -8.36
N LEU A 54 -1.76 -5.29 -9.00
CA LEU A 54 -2.09 -6.68 -8.64
C LEU A 54 -1.45 -7.72 -9.58
N GLU A 55 -0.76 -7.29 -10.63
CA GLU A 55 -0.01 -8.18 -11.54
C GLU A 55 1.11 -8.90 -10.78
N ASP A 56 1.60 -10.00 -11.35
CA ASP A 56 2.84 -10.64 -10.87
C ASP A 56 3.97 -9.61 -10.96
N ASP A 57 4.78 -9.49 -9.90
CA ASP A 57 5.76 -8.42 -9.66
C ASP A 57 5.17 -7.02 -9.37
N GLY A 58 3.84 -6.91 -9.27
CA GLY A 58 3.14 -5.69 -8.89
C GLY A 58 3.37 -5.30 -7.43
N ILE A 59 3.27 -3.99 -7.13
CA ILE A 59 3.55 -3.49 -5.78
C ILE A 59 2.72 -4.15 -4.68
N LEU A 60 1.42 -4.40 -4.89
CA LEU A 60 0.58 -5.02 -3.87
C LEU A 60 0.89 -6.52 -3.75
N HIS A 61 1.25 -7.18 -4.85
CA HIS A 61 1.71 -8.57 -4.85
C HIS A 61 2.95 -8.73 -3.96
N GLU A 62 3.99 -7.93 -4.19
CA GLU A 62 5.24 -8.02 -3.41
C GLU A 62 5.06 -7.64 -1.94
N LEU A 63 4.21 -6.65 -1.66
CA LEU A 63 3.89 -6.28 -0.27
C LEU A 63 3.10 -7.37 0.46
N VAL A 64 2.26 -8.14 -0.23
CA VAL A 64 1.58 -9.32 0.34
C VAL A 64 2.60 -10.40 0.69
N HIS A 65 3.60 -10.66 -0.16
CA HIS A 65 4.70 -11.59 0.16
C HIS A 65 5.41 -11.17 1.44
N LEU A 66 5.90 -9.93 1.51
CA LEU A 66 6.61 -9.42 2.67
C LEU A 66 5.74 -9.46 3.95
N ALA A 67 4.47 -9.08 3.87
CA ALA A 67 3.54 -9.16 4.99
C ALA A 67 3.26 -10.61 5.44
N GLY A 68 3.34 -11.56 4.51
CA GLY A 68 3.24 -13.00 4.78
C GLY A 68 4.54 -13.67 5.22
N GLY A 69 5.65 -12.92 5.33
CA GLY A 69 6.98 -13.47 5.66
C GLY A 69 7.62 -14.26 4.52
N ILE A 70 7.18 -14.01 3.28
CA ILE A 70 7.73 -14.59 2.05
C ILE A 70 8.67 -13.55 1.45
N ASP A 71 9.85 -13.99 1.00
CA ASP A 71 10.79 -13.13 0.28
C ASP A 71 10.17 -12.65 -1.04
N ILE A 72 10.55 -11.45 -1.46
CA ILE A 72 10.12 -10.86 -2.73
C ILE A 72 10.49 -11.73 -3.95
N CYS A 73 9.71 -11.60 -5.02
CA CYS A 73 9.96 -12.34 -6.25
C CYS A 73 11.31 -12.00 -6.89
N THR A 74 11.89 -12.95 -7.61
CA THR A 74 13.23 -12.81 -8.23
C THR A 74 13.34 -11.70 -9.28
N HIS A 75 12.21 -11.18 -9.78
CA HIS A 75 12.17 -10.10 -10.77
C HIS A 75 12.03 -8.72 -10.14
N SER A 76 11.88 -8.65 -8.81
CA SER A 76 11.84 -7.41 -8.04
C SER A 76 12.94 -7.39 -6.98
N ASN A 77 13.24 -6.22 -6.44
CA ASN A 77 14.13 -6.08 -5.29
C ASN A 77 13.57 -5.04 -4.31
N LEU A 78 14.01 -5.05 -3.05
CA LEU A 78 13.49 -4.13 -2.02
C LEU A 78 13.69 -2.65 -2.37
N VAL A 79 14.71 -2.31 -3.16
CA VAL A 79 14.95 -0.92 -3.60
C VAL A 79 13.90 -0.51 -4.63
N ALA A 80 13.68 -1.34 -5.65
CA ALA A 80 12.66 -1.10 -6.66
C ALA A 80 11.26 -1.02 -6.04
N LEU A 81 10.95 -1.93 -5.11
CA LEU A 81 9.68 -1.94 -4.39
C LEU A 81 9.48 -0.66 -3.56
N ARG A 82 10.53 -0.20 -2.87
CA ARG A 82 10.50 1.06 -2.12
C ARG A 82 10.21 2.26 -3.02
N ASP A 83 10.81 2.33 -4.20
CA ASP A 83 10.59 3.39 -5.17
C ASP A 83 9.15 3.36 -5.73
N SER A 84 8.59 2.17 -5.93
CA SER A 84 7.18 2.00 -6.27
C SER A 84 6.25 2.48 -5.15
N VAL A 85 6.57 2.19 -3.89
CA VAL A 85 5.82 2.68 -2.71
C VAL A 85 5.82 4.21 -2.66
N LEU A 86 6.99 4.84 -2.84
CA LEU A 86 7.10 6.30 -2.90
C LEU A 86 6.27 6.87 -4.06
N THR A 87 6.37 6.30 -5.25
CA THR A 87 5.61 6.73 -6.43
C THR A 87 4.11 6.69 -6.16
N LEU A 88 3.62 5.58 -5.62
CA LEU A 88 2.21 5.38 -5.30
C LEU A 88 1.73 6.36 -4.21
N GLN A 89 2.54 6.60 -3.19
CA GLN A 89 2.26 7.59 -2.13
C GLN A 89 2.13 9.02 -2.69
N LEU A 90 2.97 9.41 -3.64
CA LEU A 90 2.95 10.76 -4.23
C LEU A 90 1.68 11.05 -5.04
N LEU A 91 0.97 10.02 -5.52
CA LEU A 91 -0.32 10.19 -6.21
C LEU A 91 -1.39 10.81 -5.29
N VAL A 92 -1.40 10.45 -4.00
CA VAL A 92 -2.37 10.95 -3.02
C VAL A 92 -2.05 12.39 -2.57
N LYS A 93 -0.78 12.81 -2.60
CA LYS A 93 -0.38 14.19 -2.24
C LYS A 93 -0.90 15.26 -3.22
N ARG A 94 -1.48 14.88 -4.37
CA ARG A 94 -2.03 15.80 -5.38
C ARG A 94 -3.55 16.03 -5.28
N SER A 95 -4.24 15.49 -4.29
CA SER A 95 -5.66 15.78 -4.06
C SER A 95 -5.83 17.01 -3.16
N PRO A 96 -6.30 18.17 -3.68
CA PRO A 96 -6.52 19.37 -2.89
C PRO A 96 -7.86 19.27 -2.16
N THR A 97 -7.96 18.43 -1.13
CA THR A 97 -9.18 18.35 -0.31
C THR A 97 -8.85 18.05 1.15
N TYR A 98 -8.05 18.93 1.76
CA TYR A 98 -8.11 19.17 3.21
C TYR A 98 -7.94 20.67 3.47
N ALA A 99 -8.89 21.45 2.97
CA ALA A 99 -9.18 22.77 3.49
C ALA A 99 -10.59 22.71 4.08
N ASN A 100 -10.65 22.50 5.39
CA ASN A 100 -11.76 22.88 6.27
C ASN A 100 -11.16 23.19 7.63
#